data_AF-A0A100WGM1-F1
#
_entry.id   AF-A0A100WGM1-F1
#
_cell.length_a   1.000
_cell.length_b   1.000
_cell.length_c   1.000
_cell.angle_alpha   90.00
_cell.angle_beta   90.00
_cell.angle_gamma   90.00
#
_symmetry.space_group_name_H-M   'P 1'
#
loop_
_entity.id
_entity.type
_entity.pdbx_description
1 polymer ?
#
loop_
_entity_poly.entity_id
_entity_poly.type
_entity_poly.pdbx_seq_one_letter_code
_entity_poly.pdbx_strand_id
1 'polypeptide(L)'
;MLGKHGARLWDRFLDSPFSGLAPWVWMAILAGPGRFELAVSGALAISVLVLVMCWRRGIPVHVIEFLGVGYFVLMAIIGFFASTATKAWLELWSGDITNALLAGYAMVTLVIRRPYTMVYARHRMAREHWGTSLFVRINMAVTGVWAAVFAFAAAGGLVGDALWHDTDNFWTGWTLQLAALSFGVAFNDVYPERALAIAHGHAHVPSWVRVIEWLPPFVVGTGVAGWLLGALAGAGSAVLIVGGVVSAAVLRWAAHRPARSAPTAGHSAR
;
A
#
# COMPACT_ATOMS: atom_id res chain seq x y z
N MET A 1 -5.11 -37.04 10.26
CA MET A 1 -4.88 -35.87 11.14
C MET A 1 -4.52 -34.56 10.41
N LEU A 2 -4.60 -34.48 9.06
CA LEU A 2 -4.26 -33.26 8.30
C LEU A 2 -5.33 -32.13 8.28
N GLY A 3 -6.57 -32.38 8.69
CA GLY A 3 -7.67 -31.40 8.55
C GLY A 3 -7.62 -30.20 9.50
N LYS A 4 -7.09 -30.37 10.73
CA LYS A 4 -7.12 -29.30 11.76
C LYS A 4 -6.06 -28.22 11.54
N HIS A 5 -4.93 -28.55 10.92
CA HIS A 5 -3.86 -27.59 10.65
C HIS A 5 -4.18 -26.74 9.40
N GLY A 6 -4.71 -27.36 8.34
CA GLY A 6 -5.16 -26.63 7.15
C GLY A 6 -6.30 -25.66 7.44
N ALA A 7 -7.30 -26.07 8.23
CA ALA A 7 -8.41 -25.20 8.61
C ALA A 7 -7.93 -23.92 9.34
N ARG A 8 -7.01 -24.06 10.30
CA ARG A 8 -6.40 -22.93 11.04
C ARG A 8 -5.57 -22.01 10.15
N LEU A 9 -4.92 -22.55 9.11
CA LEU A 9 -4.13 -21.77 8.17
C LEU A 9 -5.04 -20.93 7.27
N TRP A 10 -6.15 -21.50 6.82
CA TRP A 10 -7.19 -20.80 6.07
C TRP A 10 -7.89 -19.73 6.91
N ASP A 11 -8.22 -20.01 8.17
CA ASP A 11 -8.82 -19.01 9.07
C ASP A 11 -7.88 -17.82 9.26
N ARG A 12 -6.60 -18.08 9.53
CA ARG A 12 -5.59 -17.02 9.64
C ARG A 12 -5.42 -16.23 8.36
N PHE A 13 -5.46 -16.89 7.20
CA PHE A 13 -5.36 -16.19 5.91
C PHE A 13 -6.58 -15.30 5.68
N LEU A 14 -7.79 -15.81 5.92
CA LEU A 14 -9.05 -15.08 5.75
C LEU A 14 -9.17 -13.90 6.73
N ASP A 15 -8.73 -14.08 7.97
CA ASP A 15 -8.65 -13.02 9.00
C ASP A 15 -7.52 -12.01 8.75
N SER A 16 -6.61 -12.28 7.80
CA SER A 16 -5.50 -11.40 7.49
C SER A 16 -5.82 -10.43 6.35
N PRO A 17 -5.18 -9.24 6.30
CA PRO A 17 -5.31 -8.31 5.17
C PRO A 17 -4.99 -8.91 3.79
N PHE A 18 -4.28 -10.04 3.75
CA PHE A 18 -3.90 -10.72 2.51
C PHE A 18 -5.10 -11.30 1.75
N SER A 19 -6.17 -11.71 2.43
CA SER A 19 -7.37 -12.23 1.78
C SER A 19 -8.06 -11.17 0.93
N GLY A 20 -8.13 -9.94 1.42
CA GLY A 20 -8.66 -8.79 0.68
C GLY A 20 -7.76 -8.30 -0.45
N LEU A 21 -6.45 -8.57 -0.38
CA LEU A 21 -5.46 -8.20 -1.41
C LEU A 21 -5.33 -9.22 -2.54
N ALA A 22 -5.66 -10.50 -2.31
CA ALA A 22 -5.48 -11.58 -3.26
C ALA A 22 -6.14 -11.37 -4.65
N PRO A 23 -7.39 -10.86 -4.75
CA PRO A 23 -8.00 -10.55 -6.05
C PRO A 23 -7.24 -9.49 -6.85
N TRP A 24 -6.69 -8.49 -6.16
CA TRP A 24 -5.94 -7.40 -6.77
C TRP A 24 -4.57 -7.86 -7.26
N VAL A 25 -3.89 -8.70 -6.48
CA VAL A 25 -2.63 -9.34 -6.89
C VAL A 25 -2.85 -10.19 -8.15
N TRP A 26 -3.94 -10.96 -8.19
CA TRP A 26 -4.30 -11.73 -9.38
C TRP A 26 -4.49 -10.83 -10.61
N MET A 27 -5.24 -9.74 -10.46
CA MET A 27 -5.44 -8.78 -11.53
C MET A 27 -4.11 -8.16 -11.97
N ALA A 28 -3.24 -7.75 -11.05
CA ALA A 28 -1.95 -7.16 -11.38
C ALA A 28 -1.01 -8.10 -12.16
N ILE A 29 -1.12 -9.42 -11.95
CA ILE A 29 -0.31 -10.42 -12.66
C ILE A 29 -0.86 -10.69 -14.07
N LEU A 30 -2.17 -10.61 -14.24
CA LEU A 30 -2.86 -11.08 -15.44
C LEU A 30 -3.38 -9.96 -16.33
N ALA A 31 -3.45 -8.74 -15.83
CA ALA A 31 -3.75 -7.56 -16.62
C ALA A 31 -2.66 -7.40 -17.70
N GLY A 32 -3.10 -7.37 -18.95
CA GLY A 32 -2.22 -7.25 -20.11
C GLY A 32 -3.01 -7.49 -21.40
N PRO A 33 -2.43 -7.12 -22.56
CA PRO A 33 -3.17 -7.04 -23.82
C PRO A 33 -3.91 -8.33 -24.16
N GLY A 34 -5.24 -8.27 -24.26
CA GLY A 34 -6.09 -9.40 -24.65
C GLY A 34 -6.34 -10.42 -23.54
N ARG A 35 -5.98 -10.12 -22.29
CA ARG A 35 -6.15 -11.01 -21.12
C ARG A 35 -7.19 -10.49 -20.12
N PHE A 36 -7.86 -9.37 -20.43
CA PHE A 36 -8.88 -8.73 -19.59
C PHE A 36 -9.89 -9.72 -18.99
N GLU A 37 -10.52 -10.54 -19.83
CA GLU A 37 -11.58 -11.45 -19.39
C GLU A 37 -11.07 -12.49 -18.40
N LEU A 38 -9.85 -12.98 -18.59
CA LEU A 38 -9.22 -13.97 -17.71
C LEU A 38 -8.76 -13.32 -16.38
N ALA A 39 -8.22 -12.10 -16.45
CA ALA A 39 -7.83 -11.33 -15.28
C ALA A 39 -9.05 -10.98 -14.40
N VAL A 40 -10.11 -10.46 -15.02
CA VAL A 40 -11.34 -10.03 -14.32
C VAL A 40 -12.13 -11.21 -13.79
N SER A 41 -12.33 -12.27 -14.59
CA SER A 41 -13.06 -13.46 -14.13
C SER A 41 -12.36 -14.19 -13.00
N GLY A 42 -11.03 -14.32 -13.07
CA GLY A 42 -10.26 -14.93 -11.98
C GLY A 42 -10.24 -14.06 -10.72
N ALA A 43 -10.12 -12.74 -10.84
CA ALA A 43 -10.21 -11.84 -9.70
C ALA A 43 -11.62 -11.87 -9.07
N LEU A 44 -12.67 -11.88 -9.88
CA LEU A 44 -14.06 -12.05 -9.42
C LEU A 44 -14.24 -13.38 -8.69
N ALA A 45 -13.72 -14.48 -9.26
CA ALA A 45 -13.79 -15.80 -8.65
C ALA A 45 -13.09 -15.82 -7.27
N ILE A 46 -11.89 -15.22 -7.16
CA ILE A 46 -11.17 -15.12 -5.89
C ILE A 46 -11.94 -14.25 -4.90
N SER A 47 -12.47 -13.10 -5.32
CA SER A 47 -13.26 -12.22 -4.45
C SER A 47 -14.53 -12.90 -3.93
N VAL A 48 -15.28 -13.58 -4.79
CA VAL A 48 -16.47 -14.35 -4.40
C VAL A 48 -16.09 -15.52 -3.50
N LEU A 49 -15.00 -16.22 -3.79
CA LEU A 49 -14.52 -17.32 -2.95
C LEU A 49 -14.16 -16.83 -1.55
N VAL A 50 -13.42 -15.74 -1.42
CA VAL A 50 -13.08 -15.12 -0.14
C VAL A 50 -14.34 -14.69 0.60
N LEU A 51 -15.29 -14.03 -0.08
CA LEU A 51 -16.56 -13.60 0.51
C LEU A 51 -17.37 -14.78 1.06
N VAL A 52 -17.53 -15.84 0.25
CA VAL A 52 -18.28 -17.05 0.63
C VAL A 52 -17.57 -17.80 1.74
N MET A 53 -16.23 -17.85 1.74
CA MET A 53 -15.47 -18.48 2.81
C MET A 53 -15.58 -17.72 4.13
N CYS A 54 -15.46 -16.39 4.11
CA CYS A 54 -15.67 -15.57 5.30
C CYS A 54 -17.08 -15.74 5.86
N TRP A 55 -18.09 -15.70 4.97
CA TRP A 55 -19.49 -15.89 5.37
C TRP A 55 -19.75 -17.28 5.97
N ARG A 56 -19.25 -18.35 5.34
CA ARG A 56 -19.42 -19.73 5.84
C ARG A 56 -18.67 -19.99 7.14
N ARG A 57 -17.58 -19.28 7.40
CA ARG A 57 -16.77 -19.43 8.62
C ARG A 57 -17.15 -18.44 9.73
N GLY A 58 -18.15 -17.59 9.51
CA GLY A 58 -18.58 -16.57 10.48
C GLY A 58 -17.56 -15.48 10.73
N ILE A 59 -16.59 -15.31 9.82
CA ILE A 59 -15.60 -14.24 9.86
C ILE A 59 -16.30 -12.93 9.45
N PRO A 60 -16.12 -11.83 10.18
CA PRO A 60 -16.73 -10.56 9.83
C PRO A 60 -16.30 -10.14 8.42
N VAL A 61 -17.27 -9.98 7.53
CA VAL A 61 -17.04 -9.46 6.18
C VAL A 61 -16.98 -7.94 6.27
N HIS A 62 -15.89 -7.34 5.80
CA HIS A 62 -15.72 -5.89 5.83
C HIS A 62 -16.27 -5.22 4.55
N VAL A 63 -16.38 -3.90 4.61
CA VAL A 63 -16.92 -3.09 3.50
C VAL A 63 -16.03 -3.18 2.26
N ILE A 64 -14.72 -3.45 2.43
CA ILE A 64 -13.78 -3.53 1.30
C ILE A 64 -14.03 -4.78 0.45
N GLU A 65 -14.45 -5.90 1.05
CA GLU A 65 -14.71 -7.15 0.36
C GLU A 65 -15.96 -6.99 -0.52
N PHE A 66 -16.99 -6.31 -0.01
CA PHE A 66 -18.16 -5.95 -0.81
C PHE A 66 -17.83 -4.96 -1.93
N LEU A 67 -17.00 -3.95 -1.66
CA LEU A 67 -16.51 -3.00 -2.67
C LEU A 67 -15.71 -3.71 -3.76
N GLY A 68 -14.80 -4.62 -3.37
CA GLY A 68 -14.02 -5.43 -4.31
C GLY A 68 -14.92 -6.29 -5.18
N VAL A 69 -15.84 -7.05 -4.59
CA VAL A 69 -16.81 -7.86 -5.33
C VAL A 69 -17.65 -6.99 -6.28
N GLY A 70 -18.17 -5.86 -5.81
CA GLY A 70 -18.95 -4.93 -6.63
C GLY A 70 -18.14 -4.39 -7.81
N TYR A 71 -16.89 -4.01 -7.58
CA TYR A 71 -15.97 -3.57 -8.62
C TYR A 71 -15.71 -4.66 -9.66
N PHE A 72 -15.40 -5.89 -9.24
CA PHE A 72 -15.14 -6.99 -10.17
C PHE A 72 -16.40 -7.46 -10.91
N VAL A 73 -17.57 -7.40 -10.29
CA VAL A 73 -18.85 -7.67 -10.96
C VAL A 73 -19.10 -6.61 -12.03
N LEU A 74 -18.93 -5.34 -11.70
CA LEU A 74 -19.07 -4.25 -12.68
C LEU A 74 -18.08 -4.43 -13.84
N MET A 75 -16.82 -4.76 -13.54
CA MET A 75 -15.81 -4.98 -14.56
C MET A 75 -16.08 -6.22 -15.41
N ALA A 76 -16.67 -7.28 -14.84
CA ALA A 76 -17.08 -8.48 -15.58
C ALA A 76 -18.27 -8.20 -16.50
N ILE A 77 -19.27 -7.43 -16.03
CA ILE A 77 -20.40 -6.99 -16.86
C ILE A 77 -19.88 -6.14 -18.01
N ILE A 78 -19.01 -5.16 -17.73
CA ILE A 78 -18.43 -4.34 -18.79
C ILE A 78 -17.63 -5.23 -19.75
N GLY A 79 -16.79 -6.14 -19.26
CA GLY A 79 -16.07 -7.09 -20.10
C GLY A 79 -16.96 -7.98 -20.96
N PHE A 80 -18.18 -8.30 -20.52
CA PHE A 80 -19.08 -9.13 -21.31
C PHE A 80 -19.76 -8.35 -22.46
N PHE A 81 -20.11 -7.07 -22.22
CA PHE A 81 -20.88 -6.25 -23.17
C PHE A 81 -20.03 -5.23 -23.95
N ALA A 82 -18.79 -4.98 -23.53
CA ALA A 82 -17.91 -3.99 -24.13
C ALA A 82 -17.33 -4.44 -25.47
N SER A 83 -17.13 -3.47 -26.37
CA SER A 83 -16.35 -3.67 -27.59
C SER A 83 -14.87 -3.96 -27.27
N THR A 84 -14.13 -4.57 -28.21
CA THR A 84 -12.68 -4.81 -28.06
C THR A 84 -11.90 -3.52 -27.77
N ALA A 85 -12.33 -2.39 -28.36
CA ALA A 85 -11.73 -1.08 -28.10
C ALA A 85 -11.99 -0.60 -26.65
N THR A 86 -13.19 -0.85 -26.12
CA THR A 86 -13.54 -0.53 -24.73
C THR A 86 -12.80 -1.44 -23.74
N LYS A 87 -12.58 -2.71 -24.06
CA LYS A 87 -11.77 -3.64 -23.26
C LYS A 87 -10.31 -3.20 -23.21
N ALA A 88 -9.73 -2.84 -24.36
CA ALA A 88 -8.37 -2.30 -24.43
C ALA A 88 -8.24 -0.98 -23.65
N TRP A 89 -9.24 -0.11 -23.72
CA TRP A 89 -9.29 1.10 -22.90
C TRP A 89 -9.36 0.78 -21.41
N LEU A 90 -10.12 -0.22 -20.98
CA LEU A 90 -10.16 -0.62 -19.56
C LEU A 90 -8.88 -1.34 -19.13
N GLU A 91 -8.26 -2.16 -19.96
CA GLU A 91 -6.93 -2.74 -19.66
C GLU A 91 -5.93 -1.62 -19.35
N LEU A 92 -6.03 -0.50 -20.08
CA LEU A 92 -5.19 0.68 -19.94
C LEU A 92 -5.53 1.50 -18.68
N TRP A 93 -6.80 1.85 -18.51
CA TRP A 93 -7.26 2.83 -17.51
C TRP A 93 -7.74 2.22 -16.19
N SER A 94 -7.89 0.88 -16.11
CA SER A 94 -8.43 0.22 -14.92
C SER A 94 -7.62 0.49 -13.66
N GLY A 95 -6.29 0.59 -13.78
CA GLY A 95 -5.41 0.94 -12.66
C GLY A 95 -5.73 2.33 -12.10
N ASP A 96 -5.84 3.33 -12.98
CA ASP A 96 -6.13 4.71 -12.59
C ASP A 96 -7.55 4.89 -12.06
N ILE A 97 -8.52 4.24 -12.70
CA ILE A 97 -9.91 4.20 -12.22
C ILE A 97 -9.97 3.56 -10.83
N THR A 98 -9.25 2.46 -10.61
CA THR A 98 -9.16 1.80 -9.30
C THR A 98 -8.57 2.75 -8.26
N ASN A 99 -7.45 3.39 -8.56
CA ASN A 99 -6.80 4.35 -7.67
C ASN A 99 -7.74 5.55 -7.37
N ALA A 100 -8.44 6.08 -8.36
CA ALA A 100 -9.41 7.16 -8.18
C ALA A 100 -10.60 6.73 -7.30
N LEU A 101 -11.12 5.52 -7.50
CA LEU A 101 -12.19 4.96 -6.67
C LEU A 101 -11.73 4.74 -5.22
N LEU A 102 -10.52 4.21 -5.01
CA LEU A 102 -9.95 4.03 -3.67
C LEU A 102 -9.69 5.37 -2.98
N ALA A 103 -9.20 6.37 -3.70
CA ALA A 103 -9.05 7.73 -3.21
C ALA A 103 -10.41 8.32 -2.80
N GLY A 104 -11.42 8.19 -3.65
CA GLY A 104 -12.79 8.63 -3.38
C GLY A 104 -13.39 7.95 -2.15
N TYR A 105 -13.24 6.63 -2.04
CA TYR A 105 -13.68 5.86 -0.87
C TYR A 105 -12.98 6.32 0.41
N ALA A 106 -11.65 6.45 0.39
CA ALA A 106 -10.89 6.95 1.53
C ALA A 106 -11.36 8.35 1.95
N MET A 107 -11.55 9.27 1.00
CA MET A 107 -12.06 10.62 1.24
C MET A 107 -13.47 10.62 1.83
N VAL A 108 -14.39 9.81 1.30
CA VAL A 108 -15.76 9.68 1.86
C VAL A 108 -15.69 9.21 3.31
N THR A 109 -14.84 8.21 3.61
CA THR A 109 -14.70 7.69 4.98
C THR A 109 -14.12 8.73 5.95
N LEU A 110 -13.27 9.64 5.47
CA LEU A 110 -12.79 10.79 6.25
C LEU A 110 -13.89 11.82 6.51
N VAL A 111 -14.70 12.16 5.49
CA VAL A 111 -15.78 13.14 5.59
C VAL A 111 -16.84 12.68 6.60
N ILE A 112 -17.23 11.40 6.56
CA ILE A 112 -18.18 10.83 7.53
C ILE A 112 -17.53 10.52 8.90
N ARG A 113 -16.25 10.84 9.09
CA ARG A 113 -15.44 10.57 10.29
C ARG A 113 -15.45 9.11 10.72
N ARG A 114 -15.59 8.20 9.76
CA ARG A 114 -15.49 6.74 9.96
C ARG A 114 -14.41 6.15 9.05
N PRO A 115 -13.12 6.47 9.31
CA PRO A 115 -12.01 5.99 8.48
C PRO A 115 -12.02 4.46 8.33
N TYR A 116 -11.86 3.98 7.10
CA TYR A 116 -11.90 2.54 6.82
C TYR A 116 -10.80 1.76 7.54
N THR A 117 -9.68 2.41 7.85
CA THR A 117 -8.54 1.81 8.56
C THR A 117 -8.88 1.39 9.98
N MET A 118 -9.91 1.97 10.61
CA MET A 118 -10.35 1.57 11.96
C MET A 118 -10.73 0.11 12.02
N VAL A 119 -11.33 -0.42 10.95
CA VAL A 119 -11.79 -1.81 10.90
C VAL A 119 -10.59 -2.76 11.05
N TYR A 120 -9.49 -2.47 10.37
CA TYR A 120 -8.25 -3.24 10.50
C TYR A 120 -7.54 -2.98 11.81
N ALA A 121 -7.49 -1.72 12.27
CA ALA A 121 -6.84 -1.36 13.52
C ALA A 121 -7.49 -2.04 14.74
N ARG A 122 -8.80 -2.31 14.70
CA ARG A 122 -9.53 -3.06 15.74
C ARG A 122 -9.01 -4.48 15.94
N HIS A 123 -8.44 -5.11 14.91
CA HIS A 123 -7.86 -6.45 15.01
C HIS A 123 -6.50 -6.44 15.74
N ARG A 124 -5.81 -5.29 15.77
CA ARG A 124 -4.50 -5.13 16.41
C ARG A 124 -4.56 -4.49 17.80
N MET A 125 -5.73 -3.98 18.20
CA MET A 125 -5.93 -3.19 19.43
C MET A 125 -6.96 -3.83 20.36
N ALA A 126 -6.72 -3.78 21.66
CA ALA A 126 -7.70 -4.19 22.67
C ALA A 126 -8.98 -3.32 22.57
N ARG A 127 -10.15 -3.94 22.82
CA ARG A 127 -11.47 -3.31 22.66
C ARG A 127 -11.63 -2.01 23.45
N GLU A 128 -10.98 -1.92 24.60
CA GLU A 128 -10.96 -0.73 25.46
C GLU A 128 -10.38 0.52 24.76
N HIS A 129 -9.52 0.34 23.76
CA HIS A 129 -8.89 1.44 23.02
C HIS A 129 -9.70 1.90 21.81
N TRP A 130 -10.69 1.12 21.34
CA TRP A 130 -11.41 1.36 20.08
C TRP A 130 -12.20 2.68 20.03
N GLY A 131 -12.63 3.18 21.19
CA GLY A 131 -13.41 4.41 21.32
C GLY A 131 -12.59 5.65 21.68
N THR A 132 -11.28 5.53 21.86
CA THR A 132 -10.45 6.64 22.33
C THR A 132 -10.28 7.71 21.24
N SER A 133 -10.20 8.98 21.64
CA SER A 133 -9.92 10.09 20.72
C SER A 133 -8.59 9.92 20.00
N LEU A 134 -7.61 9.29 20.65
CA LEU A 134 -6.33 8.92 20.06
C LEU A 134 -6.49 7.87 18.95
N PHE A 135 -7.26 6.81 19.19
CA PHE A 135 -7.53 5.78 18.17
C PHE A 135 -8.20 6.38 16.92
N VAL A 136 -9.21 7.22 17.10
CA VAL A 136 -9.88 7.89 15.97
C VAL A 136 -8.91 8.81 15.24
N ARG A 137 -8.12 9.62 15.95
CA ARG A 137 -7.14 10.54 15.35
C ARG A 137 -6.08 9.80 14.53
N ILE A 138 -5.56 8.69 15.04
CA ILE A 138 -4.58 7.86 14.33
C ILE A 138 -5.18 7.34 13.02
N ASN A 139 -6.36 6.74 13.08
CA ASN A 139 -6.99 6.17 11.89
C ASN A 139 -7.41 7.23 10.86
N MET A 140 -7.80 8.42 11.31
CA MET A 140 -8.05 9.58 10.43
C MET A 140 -6.78 10.00 9.69
N ALA A 141 -5.66 10.13 10.38
CA ALA A 141 -4.39 10.52 9.76
C ALA A 141 -3.90 9.45 8.77
N VAL A 142 -3.95 8.17 9.15
CA VAL A 142 -3.56 7.06 8.28
C VAL A 142 -4.46 7.00 7.04
N THR A 143 -5.78 7.14 7.20
CA THR A 143 -6.72 7.17 6.07
C THR A 143 -6.47 8.39 5.17
N GLY A 144 -6.13 9.53 5.74
CA GLY A 144 -5.75 10.74 5.00
C GLY A 144 -4.52 10.53 4.12
N VAL A 145 -3.49 9.87 4.65
CA VAL A 145 -2.30 9.51 3.87
C VAL A 145 -2.65 8.55 2.75
N TRP A 146 -3.47 7.53 3.01
CA TRP A 146 -3.93 6.62 1.96
C TRP A 146 -4.75 7.33 0.88
N ALA A 147 -5.65 8.23 1.25
CA ALA A 147 -6.38 9.06 0.30
C ALA A 147 -5.42 9.87 -0.59
N ALA A 148 -4.38 10.47 -0.01
CA ALA A 148 -3.37 11.22 -0.75
C ALA A 148 -2.51 10.32 -1.65
N VAL A 149 -2.13 9.12 -1.19
CA VAL A 149 -1.37 8.14 -1.96
C VAL A 149 -2.16 7.67 -3.18
N PHE A 150 -3.44 7.30 -3.00
CA PHE A 150 -4.30 6.89 -4.11
C PHE A 150 -4.61 8.04 -5.07
N ALA A 151 -4.83 9.25 -4.55
CA ALA A 151 -5.02 10.43 -5.38
C ALA A 151 -3.76 10.77 -6.19
N PHE A 152 -2.57 10.65 -5.59
CA PHE A 152 -1.30 10.83 -6.27
C PHE A 152 -1.09 9.75 -7.35
N ALA A 153 -1.41 8.49 -7.07
CA ALA A 153 -1.32 7.42 -8.05
C ALA A 153 -2.25 7.66 -9.25
N ALA A 154 -3.52 8.03 -8.99
CA ALA A 154 -4.49 8.37 -10.03
C ALA A 154 -4.08 9.61 -10.84
N ALA A 155 -3.56 10.65 -10.18
CA ALA A 155 -3.06 11.85 -10.84
C ALA A 155 -1.79 11.54 -11.66
N GLY A 156 -0.93 10.65 -11.18
CA GLY A 156 0.28 10.22 -11.88
C GLY A 156 -0.03 9.53 -13.20
N GLY A 157 -1.01 8.61 -13.22
CA GLY A 157 -1.50 7.98 -14.45
C GLY A 157 -2.13 8.98 -15.41
N LEU A 158 -3.06 9.82 -14.92
CA LEU A 158 -3.67 10.90 -15.71
C LEU A 158 -2.65 11.86 -16.35
N VAL A 159 -1.61 12.25 -15.60
CA VAL A 159 -0.55 13.14 -16.09
C VAL A 159 0.37 12.41 -17.08
N GLY A 160 0.67 11.13 -16.85
CA GLY A 160 1.41 10.28 -17.79
C GLY A 160 0.68 10.18 -19.13
N ASP A 161 -0.61 9.91 -19.10
CA ASP A 161 -1.44 9.74 -20.30
C ASP A 161 -1.65 11.06 -21.03
N ALA A 162 -1.91 12.14 -20.29
CA ALA A 162 -2.16 13.46 -20.86
C ALA A 162 -0.89 14.10 -21.47
N LEU A 163 0.28 13.92 -20.85
CA LEU A 163 1.52 14.58 -21.29
C LEU A 163 2.39 13.72 -22.22
N TRP A 164 2.40 12.40 -22.04
CA TRP A 164 3.33 11.51 -22.76
C TRP A 164 2.64 10.57 -23.76
N HIS A 165 1.30 10.45 -23.70
CA HIS A 165 0.52 9.49 -24.50
C HIS A 165 1.10 8.06 -24.43
N ASP A 166 1.75 7.75 -23.31
CA ASP A 166 2.44 6.49 -23.06
C ASP A 166 2.11 6.03 -21.64
N THR A 167 1.09 5.20 -21.58
CA THR A 167 0.59 4.58 -20.35
C THR A 167 1.60 3.61 -19.73
N ASP A 168 2.55 3.12 -20.52
CA ASP A 168 3.61 2.20 -20.08
C ASP A 168 4.89 2.93 -19.66
N ASN A 169 4.82 4.27 -19.52
CA ASN A 169 5.95 5.06 -19.07
C ASN A 169 6.47 4.54 -17.72
N PHE A 170 7.74 4.16 -17.70
CA PHE A 170 8.41 3.57 -16.56
C PHE A 170 8.20 4.36 -15.25
N TRP A 171 8.15 5.69 -15.31
CA TRP A 171 8.01 6.54 -14.13
C TRP A 171 6.55 6.70 -13.69
N THR A 172 5.67 7.17 -14.59
CA THR A 172 4.28 7.52 -14.24
C THR A 172 3.36 6.30 -14.21
N GLY A 173 3.63 5.28 -15.02
CA GLY A 173 2.80 4.08 -15.13
C GLY A 173 2.88 3.20 -13.88
N TRP A 174 4.04 3.09 -13.22
CA TRP A 174 4.16 2.23 -12.04
C TRP A 174 5.19 2.65 -11.00
N THR A 175 6.35 3.22 -11.38
CA THR A 175 7.40 3.54 -10.38
C THR A 175 6.91 4.55 -9.35
N LEU A 176 6.35 5.67 -9.76
CA LEU A 176 5.84 6.70 -8.83
C LEU A 176 4.67 6.18 -7.99
N GLN A 177 3.82 5.33 -8.57
CA GLN A 177 2.71 4.70 -7.86
C GLN A 177 3.22 3.74 -6.77
N LEU A 178 4.18 2.87 -7.09
CA LEU A 178 4.81 1.98 -6.12
C LEU A 178 5.58 2.77 -5.05
N ALA A 179 6.21 3.88 -5.39
CA ALA A 179 6.87 4.76 -4.42
C ALA A 179 5.85 5.36 -3.43
N ALA A 180 4.72 5.86 -3.93
CA ALA A 180 3.65 6.41 -3.08
C ALA A 180 3.04 5.32 -2.18
N LEU A 181 2.81 4.12 -2.71
CA LEU A 181 2.34 2.97 -1.92
C LEU A 181 3.35 2.58 -0.84
N SER A 182 4.64 2.52 -1.18
CA SER A 182 5.72 2.20 -0.22
C SER A 182 5.77 3.23 0.91
N PHE A 183 5.61 4.51 0.59
CA PHE A 183 5.45 5.56 1.59
C PHE A 183 4.21 5.37 2.47
N GLY A 184 3.06 5.06 1.88
CA GLY A 184 1.81 4.81 2.60
C GLY A 184 1.95 3.67 3.62
N VAL A 185 2.60 2.57 3.21
CA VAL A 185 2.91 1.43 4.09
C VAL A 185 3.87 1.85 5.21
N ALA A 186 4.99 2.50 4.89
CA ALA A 186 5.96 2.94 5.89
C ALA A 186 5.35 3.92 6.91
N PHE A 187 4.51 4.84 6.45
CA PHE A 187 3.77 5.75 7.33
C PHE A 187 2.78 4.99 8.22
N ASN A 188 2.00 4.06 7.64
CA ASN A 188 1.03 3.24 8.37
C ASN A 188 1.69 2.40 9.47
N ASP A 189 2.93 1.97 9.29
CA ASP A 189 3.65 1.17 10.27
C ASP A 189 4.26 2.03 11.40
N VAL A 190 4.83 3.19 11.06
CA VAL A 190 5.56 4.03 12.04
C VAL A 190 4.64 4.99 12.80
N TYR A 191 3.65 5.59 12.13
CA TYR A 191 2.86 6.68 12.72
C TYR A 191 1.99 6.23 13.91
N PRO A 192 1.24 5.10 13.84
CA PRO A 192 0.46 4.62 14.98
C PRO A 192 1.33 4.31 16.19
N GLU A 193 2.45 3.60 15.99
CA GLU A 193 3.41 3.25 17.04
C GLU A 193 3.95 4.51 17.73
N ARG A 194 4.34 5.50 16.91
CA ARG A 194 4.84 6.79 17.40
C ARG A 194 3.80 7.59 18.17
N ALA A 195 2.56 7.67 17.67
CA ALA A 195 1.48 8.40 18.32
C ALA A 195 1.13 7.79 19.69
N LEU A 196 1.16 6.47 19.80
CA LEU A 196 0.96 5.75 21.07
C LEU A 196 2.12 5.99 22.04
N ALA A 197 3.37 5.86 21.57
CA ALA A 197 4.56 6.08 22.39
C ALA A 197 4.57 7.49 23.02
N ILE A 198 4.19 8.51 22.24
CA ILE A 198 4.06 9.89 22.74
C ILE A 198 2.93 10.02 23.76
N ALA A 199 1.75 9.47 23.47
CA ALA A 199 0.59 9.59 24.35
C ALA A 199 0.78 8.87 25.69
N HIS A 200 1.55 7.78 25.71
CA HIS A 200 1.83 6.98 26.91
C HIS A 200 3.15 7.36 27.59
N GLY A 201 3.89 8.36 27.07
CA GLY A 201 5.14 8.84 27.68
C GLY A 201 6.29 7.83 27.64
N HIS A 202 6.36 6.99 26.60
CA HIS A 202 7.44 6.01 26.46
C HIS A 202 8.80 6.71 26.25
N ALA A 203 9.84 6.21 26.92
CA ALA A 203 11.20 6.75 26.81
C ALA A 203 11.79 6.64 25.40
N HIS A 204 11.33 5.67 24.60
CA HIS A 204 11.74 5.49 23.22
C HIS A 204 10.57 5.74 22.29
N VAL A 205 10.69 6.75 21.43
CA VAL A 205 9.70 7.11 20.41
C VAL A 205 10.28 6.77 19.04
N PRO A 206 9.58 5.98 18.20
CA PRO A 206 10.01 5.68 16.84
C PRO A 206 10.40 6.95 16.06
N SER A 207 11.59 6.90 15.44
CA SER A 207 12.09 8.00 14.62
C SER A 207 11.35 8.09 13.29
N TRP A 208 11.11 9.31 12.81
CA TRP A 208 10.60 9.56 11.47
C TRP A 208 11.53 9.06 10.36
N VAL A 209 12.81 8.81 10.68
CA VAL A 209 13.76 8.16 9.76
C VAL A 209 13.25 6.80 9.29
N ARG A 210 12.51 6.05 10.13
CA ARG A 210 11.92 4.76 9.73
C ARG A 210 10.92 4.88 8.57
N VAL A 211 10.30 6.05 8.39
CA VAL A 211 9.38 6.30 7.25
C VAL A 211 10.11 6.49 5.93
N ILE A 212 11.42 6.80 5.95
CA ILE A 212 12.23 6.97 4.73
C ILE A 212 13.17 5.78 4.46
N GLU A 213 13.21 4.79 5.34
CA GLU A 213 14.07 3.60 5.19
C GLU A 213 13.69 2.72 3.99
N TRP A 214 12.46 2.84 3.47
CA TRP A 214 12.06 2.16 2.23
C TRP A 214 12.69 2.79 0.98
N LEU A 215 13.10 4.06 1.04
CA LEU A 215 13.52 4.82 -0.13
C LEU A 215 14.83 4.28 -0.75
N PRO A 216 15.92 4.02 0.02
CA PRO A 216 17.13 3.46 -0.57
C PRO A 216 16.95 2.11 -1.30
N PRO A 217 16.33 1.06 -0.71
CA PRO A 217 16.14 -0.19 -1.43
C PRO A 217 15.17 -0.03 -2.62
N PHE A 218 14.19 0.86 -2.52
CA PHE A 218 13.30 1.18 -3.64
C PHE A 218 14.05 1.84 -4.81
N VAL A 219 14.94 2.79 -4.54
CA VAL A 219 15.78 3.45 -5.56
C VAL A 219 16.71 2.45 -6.25
N VAL A 220 17.31 1.52 -5.50
CA VAL A 220 18.10 0.43 -6.07
C VAL A 220 17.24 -0.46 -6.97
N GLY A 221 16.08 -0.90 -6.48
CA GLY A 221 15.14 -1.73 -7.25
C GLY A 221 14.69 -1.04 -8.54
N THR A 222 14.41 0.27 -8.47
CA THR A 222 14.06 1.10 -9.63
C THR A 222 15.20 1.16 -10.64
N GLY A 223 16.45 1.38 -10.20
CA GLY A 223 17.61 1.37 -11.08
C GLY A 223 17.83 0.03 -11.78
N VAL A 224 17.68 -1.08 -11.05
CA VAL A 224 17.76 -2.44 -11.62
C VAL A 224 16.64 -2.67 -12.63
N ALA A 225 15.39 -2.38 -12.27
CA ALA A 225 14.25 -2.58 -13.16
C ALA A 225 14.35 -1.71 -14.43
N GLY A 226 14.78 -0.46 -14.30
CA GLY A 226 14.95 0.42 -15.45
C GLY A 226 16.08 -0.04 -16.38
N TRP A 227 17.11 -0.72 -15.86
CA TRP A 227 18.11 -1.36 -16.70
C TRP A 227 17.57 -2.60 -17.41
N LEU A 228 16.91 -3.50 -16.66
CA LEU A 228 16.40 -4.76 -17.20
C LEU A 228 15.30 -4.58 -18.25
N LEU A 229 14.46 -3.56 -18.07
CA LEU A 229 13.36 -3.22 -18.98
C LEU A 229 13.82 -2.33 -20.14
N GLY A 230 15.11 -1.94 -20.20
CA GLY A 230 15.64 -1.02 -21.22
C GLY A 230 15.08 0.41 -21.12
N ALA A 231 14.37 0.74 -20.03
CA ALA A 231 13.74 2.03 -19.82
C ALA A 231 14.72 3.15 -19.42
N LEU A 232 15.90 2.77 -18.93
CA LEU A 232 16.97 3.70 -18.53
C LEU A 232 18.26 3.34 -19.26
N ALA A 233 19.00 4.37 -19.70
CA ALA A 233 20.37 4.20 -20.14
C ALA A 233 21.22 3.60 -19.02
N GLY A 234 22.22 2.77 -19.36
CA GLY A 234 23.05 2.08 -18.36
C GLY A 234 23.69 3.02 -17.33
N ALA A 235 24.07 4.24 -17.73
CA ALA A 235 24.56 5.26 -16.82
C ALA A 235 23.48 5.75 -15.83
N GLY A 236 22.24 5.93 -16.28
CA GLY A 236 21.11 6.33 -15.42
C GLY A 236 20.76 5.27 -14.38
N SER A 237 20.72 4.00 -14.80
CA SER A 237 20.53 2.87 -13.88
C SER A 237 21.67 2.74 -12.87
N ALA A 238 22.93 2.89 -13.31
CA ALA A 238 24.09 2.85 -12.42
C ALA A 238 24.04 3.96 -11.36
N VAL A 239 23.65 5.18 -11.74
CA VAL A 239 23.48 6.30 -10.79
C VAL A 239 22.42 5.97 -9.73
N LEU A 240 21.27 5.43 -10.12
CA LEU A 240 20.22 5.05 -9.15
C LEU A 240 20.69 3.93 -8.23
N ILE A 241 21.33 2.88 -8.75
CA ILE A 241 21.82 1.76 -7.95
C ILE A 241 22.89 2.23 -6.97
N VAL A 242 23.92 2.95 -7.44
CA VAL A 242 25.01 3.44 -6.59
C VAL A 242 24.47 4.44 -5.56
N GLY A 243 23.63 5.39 -5.98
CA GLY A 243 23.02 6.37 -5.10
C GLY A 243 22.17 5.73 -4.01
N GLY A 244 21.36 4.71 -4.35
CA GLY A 244 20.55 3.96 -3.39
C GLY A 244 21.40 3.16 -2.39
N VAL A 245 22.46 2.48 -2.86
CA VAL A 245 23.38 1.73 -1.99
C VAL A 245 24.14 2.66 -1.04
N VAL A 246 24.67 3.78 -1.56
CA VAL A 246 25.37 4.78 -0.74
C VAL A 246 24.43 5.39 0.29
N SER A 247 23.21 5.75 -0.10
CA SER A 247 22.22 6.31 0.82
C SER A 247 21.84 5.32 1.93
N ALA A 248 21.67 4.03 1.58
CA ALA A 248 21.43 2.98 2.57
C ALA A 248 22.60 2.83 3.55
N ALA A 249 23.83 2.86 3.05
CA ALA A 249 25.04 2.79 3.87
C ALA A 249 25.16 3.98 4.82
N VAL A 250 24.87 5.20 4.34
CA VAL A 250 24.87 6.44 5.15
C VAL A 250 23.81 6.37 6.25
N LEU A 251 22.58 5.95 5.95
CA LEU A 251 21.52 5.83 6.95
C LEU A 251 21.87 4.81 8.05
N ARG A 252 22.40 3.64 7.67
CA ARG A 252 22.87 2.62 8.62
C ARG A 252 24.00 3.15 9.48
N TRP A 253 24.98 3.80 8.86
CA TRP A 253 26.11 4.37 9.59
C TRP A 253 25.68 5.48 10.55
N ALA A 254 24.75 6.36 10.15
CA ALA A 254 24.21 7.40 11.00
C ALA A 254 23.44 6.82 12.21
N ALA A 255 22.71 5.72 12.01
CA ALA A 255 21.98 5.03 13.08
C ALA A 255 22.90 4.37 14.12
N HIS A 256 24.12 3.98 13.74
CA HIS A 256 25.09 3.32 14.62
C HIS A 256 26.10 4.27 15.29
N ARG A 257 25.99 5.59 15.10
CA ARG A 257 26.88 6.54 15.78
C ARG A 257 26.58 6.57 17.29
N PRO A 258 27.54 6.24 18.17
CA PRO A 258 27.35 6.43 19.60
C PRO A 258 27.15 7.92 19.88
N ALA A 259 26.14 8.24 20.71
CA ALA A 259 25.87 9.61 21.14
C ALA A 259 27.15 10.21 21.73
N ARG A 260 27.58 11.37 21.21
CA ARG A 260 28.72 12.10 21.78
C ARG A 260 28.42 12.35 23.26
N SER A 261 29.23 11.78 24.14
CA SER A 261 29.23 12.11 25.56
C SER A 261 29.44 13.62 25.70
N ALA A 262 28.51 14.28 26.40
CA ALA A 262 28.65 15.68 26.74
C ALA A 262 29.98 15.90 27.47
N PRO A 263 30.70 17.01 27.24
CA PRO A 263 31.92 17.30 27.97
C PRO A 263 31.57 17.42 29.45
N THR A 264 32.19 16.56 30.27
CA THR A 264 32.16 16.66 31.72
C THR A 264 32.67 18.05 32.09
N ALA A 265 31.75 18.92 32.56
CA ALA A 265 32.12 20.19 33.15
C ALA A 265 33.10 19.90 34.29
N GLY A 266 34.35 20.31 34.10
CA GLY A 266 35.41 20.10 35.07
C GLY A 266 35.01 20.71 36.40
N HIS A 267 35.02 19.89 37.44
CA HIS A 267 35.13 20.39 38.81
C HIS A 267 36.49 21.10 38.93
N SER A 268 36.51 22.42 38.79
CA SER A 268 37.62 23.22 39.29
C SER A 268 37.45 23.35 40.80
N ALA A 269 38.20 22.54 41.54
CA ALA A 269 38.40 22.76 42.96
C ALA A 269 39.14 24.09 43.17
N ARG A 270 38.50 25.04 43.85
CA ARG A 270 39.14 26.05 44.71
C ARG A 270 38.19 26.36 45.86
#